data_AF-A0AAD9LSM4-F1
#
_entry.id   AF-A0AAD9LSM4-F1
#
_cell.length_a   1.000
_cell.length_b   1.000
_cell.length_c   1.000
_cell.angle_alpha   90.00
_cell.angle_beta   90.00
_cell.angle_gamma   90.00
#
_symmetry.space_group_name_H-M   'P 1'
#
loop_
_entity.id
_entity.type
_entity.pdbx_description
1 polymer ?
#
loop_
_entity_poly.entity_id
_entity_poly.type
_entity_poly.pdbx_seq_one_letter_code
_entity_poly.pdbx_strand_id
1 'polypeptide(L)'
;MHFTSIALAALTILAPVPLTTAESSCTISDSESCAVDTLTPSDDDGSVLIYPGGNTRCAFDDYTDSVTTFSTNSTYFFQVFPNGGSDKSKLMIFFQGGGACTDEETCSFGLQCSLGASATLTTTATASSAGVLNRSISDNMFKDWNIVFVPYCTGDVHAGNRILEPYESNIAELLGEPQCLGLNYTMYLNGYNNTRAALDWALENYPDVDNLIVGGESAGSLGAQLHSAHIAELWDVSAKGTRYSVIADSYVGAVPANHTGSQSLHFTGVCDVDLGMPAAVVADCDVETATTVEMTGSLIEEELQGNWLFINSKGDLTQRYFYALLDEGIEGYPFTDLVSEEDFYADMSSILDAFQKISSRITTFYVEGTKHVFLADTNFTSYESDEGLLLGDVLNAWLVSESSLNSNNTSGSTTVTMSSGTSTTGSSTSSGTPTVAQGSAAATSTPNTPMSTTKTPLAC
;
A
#
# COMPACT_ATOMS: atom_id res chain seq x y z
N MET A 1 13.80 65.65 -44.84
CA MET A 1 14.03 64.74 -43.70
C MET A 1 13.24 63.46 -43.99
N HIS A 2 13.95 62.34 -44.11
CA HIS A 2 13.43 61.08 -44.60
C HIS A 2 12.65 60.31 -43.52
N PHE A 3 11.63 59.61 -44.01
CA PHE A 3 10.78 58.66 -43.31
C PHE A 3 11.57 57.53 -42.64
N THR A 4 11.10 57.07 -41.49
CA THR A 4 11.30 55.68 -41.05
C THR A 4 10.06 55.22 -40.29
N SER A 5 9.26 54.39 -40.97
CA SER A 5 8.14 53.66 -40.39
C SER A 5 8.67 52.52 -39.53
N ILE A 6 8.20 52.42 -38.29
CA ILE A 6 8.38 51.22 -37.46
C ILE A 6 7.05 50.47 -37.47
N ALA A 7 7.07 49.29 -38.09
CA ALA A 7 5.94 48.37 -38.13
C ALA A 7 5.78 47.70 -36.76
N LEU A 8 4.53 47.66 -36.29
CA LEU A 8 4.09 47.01 -35.07
C LEU A 8 4.03 45.49 -35.31
N ALA A 9 4.97 44.73 -34.76
CA ALA A 9 4.89 43.28 -34.74
C ALA A 9 4.04 42.86 -33.54
N ALA A 10 2.78 42.47 -33.79
CA ALA A 10 1.94 41.82 -32.79
C ALA A 10 2.43 40.38 -32.59
N LEU A 11 3.17 40.13 -31.51
CA LEU A 11 3.36 38.79 -30.99
C LEU A 11 2.05 38.35 -30.35
N THR A 12 1.30 37.49 -31.03
CA THR A 12 0.27 36.67 -30.40
C THR A 12 0.96 35.64 -29.51
N ILE A 13 1.02 35.92 -28.22
CA ILE A 13 1.35 34.94 -27.20
C ILE A 13 0.17 33.96 -27.16
N LEU A 14 0.32 32.79 -27.81
CA LEU A 14 -0.50 31.63 -27.50
C LEU A 14 -0.14 31.22 -26.07
N ALA A 15 -0.97 31.63 -25.12
CA ALA A 15 -0.97 31.01 -23.80
C ALA A 15 -1.29 29.52 -24.01
N PRO A 16 -0.57 28.58 -23.39
CA PRO A 16 -1.04 27.20 -23.33
C PRO A 16 -2.39 27.23 -22.60
N VAL A 17 -3.45 26.82 -23.30
CA VAL A 17 -4.70 26.45 -22.67
C VAL A 17 -4.35 25.30 -21.73
N PRO A 18 -4.58 25.40 -20.40
CA PRO A 18 -4.54 24.21 -19.58
C PRO A 18 -5.63 23.30 -20.12
N LEU A 19 -5.24 22.12 -20.65
CA LEU A 19 -6.18 21.02 -20.73
C LEU A 19 -6.54 20.72 -19.28
N THR A 20 -7.65 21.30 -18.83
CA THR A 20 -8.35 20.79 -17.66
C THR A 20 -8.98 19.51 -18.15
N THR A 21 -8.27 18.39 -17.98
CA THR A 21 -8.87 17.08 -18.12
C THR A 21 -9.97 17.02 -17.05
N ALA A 22 -11.22 16.95 -17.49
CA ALA A 22 -12.34 16.97 -16.56
C ALA A 22 -12.32 15.64 -15.79
N GLU A 23 -11.94 15.69 -14.52
CA GLU A 23 -12.13 14.56 -13.60
C GLU A 23 -13.61 14.15 -13.64
N SER A 24 -13.89 12.91 -14.06
CA SER A 24 -15.25 12.38 -14.00
C SER A 24 -15.58 12.07 -12.55
N SER A 25 -16.71 12.57 -12.07
CA SER A 25 -17.14 12.36 -10.70
C SER A 25 -18.64 12.20 -10.57
N CYS A 26 -19.06 11.53 -9.50
CA CYS A 26 -20.45 11.38 -9.10
C CYS A 26 -20.57 11.50 -7.59
N THR A 27 -21.60 12.19 -7.11
CA THR A 27 -21.88 12.36 -5.67
C THR A 27 -23.16 11.64 -5.31
N ILE A 28 -23.09 10.73 -4.34
CA ILE A 28 -24.24 9.99 -3.87
C ILE A 28 -25.20 10.93 -3.14
N SER A 29 -26.50 10.82 -3.44
CA SER A 29 -27.58 11.59 -2.84
C SER A 29 -28.91 10.82 -2.93
N ASP A 30 -29.97 11.33 -2.31
CA ASP A 30 -31.32 10.74 -2.41
C ASP A 30 -31.83 10.58 -3.86
N SER A 31 -31.27 11.34 -4.80
CA SER A 31 -31.66 11.31 -6.23
C SER A 31 -30.62 10.66 -7.15
N GLU A 32 -29.43 10.37 -6.65
CA GLU A 32 -28.30 9.85 -7.45
C GLU A 32 -27.57 8.78 -6.65
N SER A 33 -27.65 7.52 -7.10
CA SER A 33 -26.96 6.40 -6.46
C SER A 33 -25.56 6.16 -7.01
N CYS A 34 -25.16 6.90 -8.04
CA CYS A 34 -23.93 6.68 -8.79
C CYS A 34 -23.82 5.25 -9.32
N ALA A 35 -24.93 4.73 -9.86
CA ALA A 35 -24.97 3.36 -10.38
C ALA A 35 -23.96 3.17 -11.52
N VAL A 36 -23.19 2.08 -11.46
CA VAL A 36 -22.11 1.75 -12.40
C VAL A 36 -22.57 1.79 -13.85
N ASP A 37 -23.80 1.37 -14.13
CA ASP A 37 -24.36 1.30 -15.49
C ASP A 37 -24.67 2.68 -16.09
N THR A 38 -24.71 3.72 -15.25
CA THR A 38 -24.98 5.10 -15.65
C THR A 38 -23.75 6.01 -15.57
N LEU A 39 -22.66 5.51 -15.00
CA LEU A 39 -21.41 6.27 -14.90
C LEU A 39 -20.85 6.58 -16.29
N THR A 40 -20.21 7.74 -16.41
CA THR A 40 -19.47 8.15 -17.61
C THR A 40 -17.99 8.26 -17.25
N PRO A 41 -17.18 7.20 -17.45
CA PRO A 41 -15.76 7.22 -17.12
C PRO A 41 -14.98 8.32 -17.85
N SER A 42 -13.92 8.81 -17.21
CA SER A 42 -12.95 9.74 -17.80
C SER A 42 -12.31 9.15 -19.06
N ASP A 43 -12.14 9.97 -20.10
CA ASP A 43 -11.43 9.58 -21.33
C ASP A 43 -9.92 9.36 -21.09
N ASP A 44 -9.37 9.84 -19.96
CA ASP A 44 -7.94 9.78 -19.64
C ASP A 44 -7.53 8.40 -19.12
N ASP A 45 -8.20 7.93 -18.07
CA ASP A 45 -7.83 6.69 -17.36
C ASP A 45 -8.99 5.69 -17.21
N GLY A 46 -10.19 6.03 -17.71
CA GLY A 46 -11.37 5.18 -17.59
C GLY A 46 -11.95 5.11 -16.18
N SER A 47 -11.67 6.10 -15.32
CA SER A 47 -12.16 6.13 -13.94
C SER A 47 -13.25 7.18 -13.68
N VAL A 48 -13.94 7.02 -12.56
CA VAL A 48 -14.86 8.01 -11.97
C VAL A 48 -14.59 8.11 -10.47
N LEU A 49 -14.57 9.32 -9.93
CA LEU A 49 -14.51 9.56 -8.48
C LEU A 49 -15.92 9.53 -7.90
N ILE A 50 -16.15 8.67 -6.90
CA ILE A 50 -17.42 8.57 -6.20
C ILE A 50 -17.28 9.24 -4.84
N TYR A 51 -18.11 10.26 -4.60
CA TYR A 51 -18.20 10.98 -3.35
C TYR A 51 -19.38 10.42 -2.55
N PRO A 52 -19.15 9.52 -1.57
CA PRO A 52 -20.24 8.87 -0.83
C PRO A 52 -20.95 9.80 0.17
N GLY A 53 -20.25 10.82 0.68
CA GLY A 53 -20.78 11.68 1.72
C GLY A 53 -21.06 10.91 3.02
N GLY A 54 -22.12 11.29 3.74
CA GLY A 54 -22.45 10.65 5.02
C GLY A 54 -21.34 10.84 6.06
N ASN A 55 -20.88 9.73 6.66
CA ASN A 55 -19.85 9.74 7.70
C ASN A 55 -18.42 9.58 7.14
N THR A 56 -18.22 9.57 5.82
CA THR A 56 -16.88 9.43 5.25
C THR A 56 -16.08 10.73 5.38
N ARG A 57 -14.80 10.62 5.73
CA ARG A 57 -13.87 11.75 5.85
C ARG A 57 -12.42 11.28 5.99
N CYS A 58 -11.48 12.20 5.75
CA CYS A 58 -10.08 12.01 6.09
C CYS A 58 -9.73 12.47 7.52
N ALA A 59 -8.47 12.22 7.92
CA ALA A 59 -7.96 12.33 9.27
C ALA A 59 -8.16 13.69 9.94
N PHE A 60 -8.02 14.79 9.19
CA PHE A 60 -8.02 16.13 9.73
C PHE A 60 -8.99 17.04 8.96
N ASP A 61 -9.39 18.15 9.57
CA ASP A 61 -10.06 19.25 8.86
C ASP A 61 -9.08 19.91 7.88
N ASP A 62 -9.59 20.67 6.91
CA ASP A 62 -8.77 21.22 5.83
C ASP A 62 -7.66 22.15 6.36
N TYR A 63 -6.43 21.93 5.88
CA TYR A 63 -5.28 22.75 6.20
C TYR A 63 -4.21 22.66 5.11
N THR A 64 -3.49 23.74 4.88
CA THR A 64 -2.30 23.74 4.03
C THR A 64 -1.25 24.64 4.62
N ASP A 65 -0.05 24.12 4.82
CA ASP A 65 1.12 24.91 5.16
C ASP A 65 2.09 25.00 3.99
N SER A 66 2.54 26.22 3.72
CA SER A 66 3.48 26.49 2.63
C SER A 66 4.94 26.26 3.00
N VAL A 67 5.25 26.15 4.29
CA VAL A 67 6.62 25.99 4.80
C VAL A 67 7.03 24.51 4.77
N THR A 68 6.24 23.66 5.41
CA THR A 68 6.44 22.20 5.49
C THR A 68 5.89 21.46 4.27
N THR A 69 5.08 22.14 3.46
CA THR A 69 4.29 21.57 2.35
C THR A 69 3.24 20.55 2.79
N PHE A 70 3.02 20.40 4.09
CA PHE A 70 1.98 19.54 4.64
C PHE A 70 0.60 20.07 4.28
N SER A 71 -0.28 19.16 3.87
CA SER A 71 -1.66 19.49 3.55
C SER A 71 -2.59 18.38 4.02
N THR A 72 -3.82 18.76 4.32
CA THR A 72 -4.89 17.85 4.73
C THR A 72 -6.17 18.31 4.03
N ASN A 73 -7.03 17.35 3.68
CA ASN A 73 -8.33 17.63 3.11
C ASN A 73 -9.32 16.65 3.72
N SER A 74 -10.33 17.16 4.40
CA SER A 74 -11.35 16.37 5.10
C SER A 74 -12.22 15.54 4.16
N THR A 75 -12.30 15.91 2.88
CA THR A 75 -13.16 15.27 1.89
C THR A 75 -12.63 13.89 1.51
N TYR A 76 -13.50 12.88 1.60
CA TYR A 76 -13.23 11.54 1.13
C TYR A 76 -13.98 11.23 -0.17
N PHE A 77 -13.35 10.43 -1.03
CA PHE A 77 -13.94 9.78 -2.19
C PHE A 77 -13.25 8.43 -2.39
N PHE A 78 -13.90 7.52 -3.11
CA PHE A 78 -13.25 6.34 -3.68
C PHE A 78 -13.31 6.41 -5.21
N GLN A 79 -12.40 5.72 -5.88
CA GLN A 79 -12.27 5.78 -7.34
C GLN A 79 -12.70 4.45 -7.94
N VAL A 80 -13.52 4.50 -8.98
CA VAL A 80 -14.02 3.31 -9.64
C VAL A 80 -13.55 3.29 -11.08
N PHE A 81 -13.16 2.11 -11.55
CA PHE A 81 -12.81 1.83 -12.93
C PHE A 81 -13.77 0.76 -13.45
N PRO A 82 -14.91 1.14 -14.04
CA PRO A 82 -15.82 0.17 -14.65
C PRO A 82 -15.17 -0.55 -15.82
N ASN A 83 -15.52 -1.82 -16.02
CA ASN A 83 -15.15 -2.54 -17.23
C ASN A 83 -15.78 -1.86 -18.47
N GLY A 84 -14.98 -1.53 -19.49
CA GLY A 84 -15.44 -0.83 -20.69
C GLY A 84 -16.43 -1.61 -21.57
N GLY A 85 -16.54 -2.93 -21.38
CA GLY A 85 -17.53 -3.80 -22.03
C GLY A 85 -18.77 -4.11 -21.18
N SER A 86 -18.92 -3.44 -20.03
CA SER A 86 -20.00 -3.68 -19.05
C SER A 86 -20.04 -5.08 -18.46
N ASP A 87 -18.95 -5.85 -18.55
CA ASP A 87 -18.82 -7.13 -17.86
C ASP A 87 -18.63 -6.91 -16.35
N LYS A 88 -19.50 -7.49 -15.54
CA LYS A 88 -19.51 -7.37 -14.07
C LYS A 88 -18.94 -8.61 -13.36
N SER A 89 -18.47 -9.62 -14.10
CA SER A 89 -18.04 -10.91 -13.53
C SER A 89 -16.73 -10.87 -12.73
N LYS A 90 -15.92 -9.81 -12.89
CA LYS A 90 -14.62 -9.66 -12.23
C LYS A 90 -14.54 -8.34 -11.49
N LEU A 91 -14.30 -8.41 -10.18
CA LEU A 91 -14.18 -7.26 -9.30
C LEU A 91 -12.88 -7.33 -8.50
N MET A 92 -12.18 -6.21 -8.41
CA MET A 92 -11.07 -5.98 -7.50
C MET A 92 -11.43 -4.82 -6.57
N ILE A 93 -11.32 -5.04 -5.26
CA ILE A 93 -11.26 -3.98 -4.26
C ILE A 93 -9.78 -3.77 -3.94
N PHE A 94 -9.26 -2.56 -4.16
CA PHE A 94 -7.82 -2.28 -4.04
C PHE A 94 -7.57 -1.13 -3.07
N PHE A 95 -6.89 -1.40 -1.96
CA PHE A 95 -6.64 -0.46 -0.87
C PHE A 95 -5.30 0.24 -1.03
N GLN A 96 -5.31 1.58 -1.01
CA GLN A 96 -4.11 2.38 -1.14
C GLN A 96 -3.19 2.24 0.09
N GLY A 97 -1.88 2.30 -0.15
CA GLY A 97 -0.87 2.54 0.89
C GLY A 97 -0.82 3.99 1.40
N GLY A 98 0.20 4.30 2.21
CA GLY A 98 0.41 5.67 2.70
C GLY A 98 0.66 5.77 4.21
N GLY A 99 1.42 4.83 4.78
CA GLY A 99 1.88 4.89 6.17
C GLY A 99 0.79 4.64 7.22
N ALA A 100 1.01 5.10 8.45
CA ALA A 100 0.09 4.99 9.57
C ALA A 100 0.53 5.89 10.73
N CYS A 101 -0.34 6.06 11.72
CA CYS A 101 0.09 6.42 13.07
C CYS A 101 -0.24 5.26 14.03
N THR A 102 0.51 5.19 15.13
CA THR A 102 0.54 4.02 16.02
C THR A 102 0.16 4.37 17.46
N ASP A 103 0.18 5.66 17.81
CA ASP A 103 -0.05 6.18 19.15
C ASP A 103 -0.46 7.67 19.12
N GLU A 104 -0.68 8.27 20.31
CA GLU A 104 -1.12 9.66 20.46
C GLU A 104 -0.13 10.67 19.85
N GLU A 105 1.19 10.41 19.97
CA GLU A 105 2.24 11.28 19.42
C GLU A 105 2.21 11.28 17.90
N THR A 106 2.32 10.09 17.30
CA THR A 106 2.32 9.89 15.84
C THR A 106 0.99 10.28 15.20
N CYS A 107 -0.13 10.20 15.90
CA CYS A 107 -1.42 10.63 15.38
C CYS A 107 -1.67 12.15 15.53
N SER A 108 -0.79 12.88 16.21
CA SER A 108 -1.00 14.30 16.45
C SER A 108 -0.81 15.15 15.19
N PHE A 109 -1.72 16.09 14.96
CA PHE A 109 -1.64 17.02 13.82
C PHE A 109 -0.31 17.79 13.82
N GLY A 110 0.08 18.33 14.99
CA GLY A 110 1.26 19.18 15.11
C GLY A 110 2.53 18.45 14.71
N LEU A 111 2.67 17.18 15.09
CA LEU A 111 3.80 16.35 14.68
C LEU A 111 3.78 16.09 13.17
N GLN A 112 2.66 15.63 12.61
CA GLN A 112 2.55 15.32 11.18
C GLN A 112 2.84 16.54 10.30
N CYS A 113 2.29 17.70 10.67
CA CYS A 113 2.60 18.97 10.03
C CYS A 113 4.09 19.32 10.14
N SER A 114 4.67 19.21 11.33
CA SER A 114 6.09 19.56 11.55
C SER A 114 7.07 18.61 10.83
N LEU A 115 6.66 17.36 10.61
CA LEU A 115 7.42 16.39 9.81
C LEU A 115 7.34 16.69 8.31
N GLY A 116 6.24 17.30 7.83
CA GLY A 116 6.05 17.70 6.44
C GLY A 116 6.16 16.52 5.48
N ALA A 117 7.12 16.57 4.56
CA ALA A 117 7.41 15.47 3.63
C ALA A 117 7.89 14.17 4.31
N SER A 118 8.16 14.19 5.62
CA SER A 118 8.47 13.02 6.44
C SER A 118 7.31 12.63 7.37
N ALA A 119 6.08 13.10 7.10
CA ALA A 119 4.89 12.64 7.81
C ALA A 119 4.79 11.11 7.75
N THR A 120 4.28 10.49 8.81
CA THR A 120 4.15 9.02 8.91
C THR A 120 2.90 8.50 8.24
N LEU A 121 2.00 9.37 7.77
CA LEU A 121 0.75 8.98 7.13
C LEU A 121 0.28 9.98 6.07
N THR A 122 -0.48 9.50 5.10
CA THR A 122 -1.23 10.33 4.15
C THR A 122 -2.52 10.84 4.78
N THR A 123 -2.85 12.10 4.52
CA THR A 123 -3.97 12.83 5.14
C THR A 123 -4.99 13.37 4.12
N THR A 124 -4.81 13.01 2.85
CA THR A 124 -5.67 13.45 1.74
C THR A 124 -5.98 12.25 0.86
N ALA A 125 -7.26 12.06 0.53
CA ALA A 125 -7.65 11.06 -0.44
C ALA A 125 -7.16 11.48 -1.83
N THR A 126 -6.41 10.61 -2.50
CA THR A 126 -5.84 10.87 -3.83
C THR A 126 -6.29 9.81 -4.82
N ALA A 127 -6.76 10.25 -5.99
CA ALA A 127 -6.97 9.35 -7.11
C ALA A 127 -5.62 8.80 -7.62
N SER A 128 -5.62 7.58 -8.15
CA SER A 128 -4.43 6.93 -8.67
C SER A 128 -4.75 6.11 -9.90
N SER A 129 -3.91 6.23 -10.93
CA SER A 129 -3.96 5.40 -12.14
C SER A 129 -2.62 4.72 -12.37
N ALA A 130 -1.94 4.37 -11.27
CA ALA A 130 -0.61 3.77 -11.24
C ALA A 130 -0.67 2.23 -11.24
N GLY A 131 0.39 1.60 -11.76
CA GLY A 131 0.59 0.15 -11.76
C GLY A 131 -0.65 -0.66 -12.15
N VAL A 132 -1.16 -1.51 -11.25
CA VAL A 132 -2.33 -2.38 -11.50
C VAL A 132 -3.60 -1.62 -11.91
N LEU A 133 -3.74 -0.34 -11.53
CA LEU A 133 -4.87 0.52 -11.91
C LEU A 133 -4.72 1.09 -13.32
N ASN A 134 -3.50 1.11 -13.86
CA ASN A 134 -3.23 1.66 -15.18
C ASN A 134 -3.65 0.70 -16.30
N ARG A 135 -4.78 1.00 -16.95
CA ARG A 135 -5.31 0.20 -18.06
C ARG A 135 -4.51 0.32 -19.37
N SER A 136 -3.64 1.32 -19.48
CA SER A 136 -2.79 1.54 -20.66
C SER A 136 -1.55 0.63 -20.68
N ILE A 137 -1.22 -0.03 -19.56
CA ILE A 137 -0.14 -1.01 -19.49
C ILE A 137 -0.58 -2.27 -20.24
N SER A 138 0.11 -2.61 -21.33
CA SER A 138 -0.33 -3.64 -22.27
C SER A 138 -0.48 -5.03 -21.67
N ASP A 139 0.43 -5.37 -20.75
CA ASP A 139 0.56 -6.64 -20.03
C ASP A 139 -0.09 -6.61 -18.64
N ASN A 140 -0.82 -5.53 -18.29
CA ASN A 140 -1.62 -5.50 -17.08
C ASN A 140 -2.83 -6.45 -17.22
N MET A 141 -2.76 -7.59 -16.54
CA MET A 141 -3.80 -8.63 -16.43
C MET A 141 -5.09 -8.15 -15.75
N PHE A 142 -5.06 -6.99 -15.08
CA PHE A 142 -6.21 -6.39 -14.39
C PHE A 142 -6.91 -5.30 -15.21
N LYS A 143 -6.37 -4.93 -16.37
CA LYS A 143 -6.88 -3.80 -17.18
C LYS A 143 -8.32 -3.93 -17.66
N ASP A 144 -8.90 -5.12 -17.61
CA ASP A 144 -10.29 -5.41 -17.97
C ASP A 144 -11.14 -5.82 -16.76
N TRP A 145 -10.64 -5.69 -15.53
CA TRP A 145 -11.46 -5.92 -14.32
C TRP A 145 -12.35 -4.71 -14.04
N ASN A 146 -13.39 -4.87 -13.22
CA ASN A 146 -13.93 -3.74 -12.48
C ASN A 146 -13.02 -3.51 -11.27
N ILE A 147 -12.65 -2.27 -10.99
CA ILE A 147 -11.79 -1.95 -9.85
C ILE A 147 -12.46 -0.88 -9.01
N VAL A 148 -12.59 -1.12 -7.71
CA VAL A 148 -12.91 -0.12 -6.70
C VAL A 148 -11.63 0.14 -5.93
N PHE A 149 -10.99 1.26 -6.24
CA PHE A 149 -9.82 1.74 -5.53
C PHE A 149 -10.28 2.55 -4.32
N VAL A 150 -9.74 2.21 -3.15
CA VAL A 150 -10.06 2.81 -1.84
C VAL A 150 -8.87 3.65 -1.41
N PRO A 151 -8.89 4.99 -1.62
CA PRO A 151 -7.81 5.87 -1.21
C PRO A 151 -7.64 5.88 0.31
N TYR A 152 -6.41 6.14 0.75
CA TYR A 152 -6.05 6.15 2.16
C TYR A 152 -5.69 7.56 2.65
N CYS A 153 -6.33 7.99 3.73
CA CYS A 153 -6.13 9.33 4.26
C CYS A 153 -6.40 9.47 5.77
N THR A 154 -6.42 8.35 6.50
CA THR A 154 -6.95 8.28 7.87
C THR A 154 -5.94 7.79 8.91
N GLY A 155 -4.74 7.33 8.54
CA GLY A 155 -3.71 6.93 9.50
C GLY A 155 -3.97 5.63 10.26
N ASP A 156 -5.04 4.89 9.91
CA ASP A 156 -5.59 3.75 10.64
C ASP A 156 -5.78 2.46 9.80
N VAL A 157 -4.95 2.26 8.78
CA VAL A 157 -4.89 1.05 7.94
C VAL A 157 -6.25 0.59 7.38
N HIS A 158 -7.13 1.56 7.02
CA HIS A 158 -8.47 1.35 6.45
C HIS A 158 -9.50 0.71 7.40
N ALA A 159 -9.19 0.55 8.69
CA ALA A 159 -10.03 -0.19 9.63
C ALA A 159 -10.28 0.54 10.96
N GLY A 160 -9.65 1.69 11.21
CA GLY A 160 -9.93 2.48 12.41
C GLY A 160 -11.32 3.10 12.45
N ASN A 161 -11.82 3.32 13.66
CA ASN A 161 -13.11 3.96 13.92
C ASN A 161 -13.10 4.74 15.25
N ARG A 162 -12.12 5.63 15.39
CA ARG A 162 -11.89 6.39 16.63
C ARG A 162 -11.72 7.88 16.34
N ILE A 163 -12.16 8.69 17.29
CA ILE A 163 -11.91 10.13 17.31
C ILE A 163 -10.90 10.39 18.42
N LEU A 164 -9.76 10.99 18.07
CA LEU A 164 -8.76 11.42 19.02
C LEU A 164 -8.94 12.92 19.26
N GLU A 165 -9.16 13.27 20.52
CA GLU A 165 -9.16 14.68 20.93
C GLU A 165 -7.82 15.33 20.60
N PRO A 166 -7.79 16.65 20.34
CA PRO A 166 -6.57 17.33 19.99
C PRO A 166 -5.45 17.09 21.01
N TYR A 167 -4.30 16.68 20.48
CA TYR A 167 -3.08 16.45 21.24
C TYR A 167 -1.95 17.30 20.68
N GLU A 168 -1.20 17.96 21.55
CA GLU A 168 -0.02 18.75 21.18
C GLU A 168 1.23 17.98 21.58
N SER A 169 1.91 17.43 20.57
CA SER A 169 3.16 16.69 20.72
C SER A 169 4.29 17.60 21.21
N ASN A 170 4.97 17.17 22.28
CA ASN A 170 6.19 17.82 22.75
C ASN A 170 7.34 17.68 21.74
N ILE A 171 7.35 16.62 20.92
CA ILE A 171 8.33 16.38 19.87
C ILE A 171 8.11 17.34 18.71
N ALA A 172 6.86 17.68 18.37
CA ALA A 172 6.56 18.69 17.37
C ALA A 172 7.20 20.05 17.71
N GLU A 173 7.21 20.46 18.99
CA GLU A 173 7.87 21.70 19.42
C GLU A 173 9.38 21.70 19.11
N LEU A 174 10.03 20.54 19.25
CA LEU A 174 11.47 20.38 19.00
C LEU A 174 11.83 20.40 17.51
N LEU A 175 10.87 20.13 16.62
CA LEU A 175 11.07 20.17 15.18
C LEU A 175 11.14 21.59 14.62
N GLY A 176 10.71 22.59 15.40
CA GLY A 176 10.95 24.00 15.10
C GLY A 176 10.00 24.62 14.06
N GLU A 177 8.79 24.08 13.93
CA GLU A 177 7.75 24.52 12.98
C GLU A 177 6.57 25.17 13.74
N PRO A 178 6.71 26.40 14.27
CA PRO A 178 5.70 27.01 15.15
C PRO A 178 4.34 27.23 14.49
N GLN A 179 4.26 27.26 13.16
CA GLN A 179 3.00 27.36 12.40
C GLN A 179 2.15 26.09 12.46
N CYS A 180 2.75 24.95 12.85
CA CYS A 180 2.07 23.67 13.02
C CYS A 180 1.51 23.46 14.44
N LEU A 181 1.85 24.34 15.40
CA LEU A 181 1.55 24.17 16.82
C LEU A 181 0.34 24.97 17.26
N GLY A 182 -0.37 24.49 18.28
CA GLY A 182 -1.49 25.21 18.91
C GLY A 182 -2.72 25.34 18.02
N LEU A 183 -2.83 24.48 17.00
CA LEU A 183 -3.95 24.48 16.05
C LEU A 183 -5.15 23.68 16.59
N ASN A 184 -4.93 22.79 17.56
CA ASN A 184 -5.98 22.06 18.27
C ASN A 184 -6.92 21.27 17.32
N TYR A 185 -6.33 20.56 16.36
CA TYR A 185 -7.05 19.70 15.40
C TYR A 185 -7.34 18.33 16.02
N THR A 186 -8.60 17.92 15.92
CA THR A 186 -9.05 16.55 16.22
C THR A 186 -8.60 15.62 15.10
N MET A 187 -8.14 14.40 15.44
CA MET A 187 -7.90 13.36 14.45
C MET A 187 -9.08 12.40 14.35
N TYR A 188 -9.49 12.08 13.12
CA TYR A 188 -10.55 11.14 12.80
C TYR A 188 -9.95 9.90 12.13
N LEU A 189 -9.73 8.85 12.93
CA LEU A 189 -9.40 7.51 12.46
C LEU A 189 -10.69 6.89 11.93
N ASN A 190 -11.02 7.18 10.67
CA ASN A 190 -12.32 6.90 10.05
C ASN A 190 -12.25 5.90 8.88
N GLY A 191 -11.18 5.13 8.80
CA GLY A 191 -10.91 4.16 7.74
C GLY A 191 -12.03 3.14 7.58
N TYR A 192 -12.57 2.62 8.68
CA TYR A 192 -13.67 1.64 8.63
C TYR A 192 -14.91 2.20 7.93
N ASN A 193 -15.33 3.42 8.26
CA ASN A 193 -16.51 4.05 7.65
C ASN A 193 -16.28 4.40 6.17
N ASN A 194 -15.06 4.81 5.81
CA ASN A 194 -14.66 5.06 4.43
C ASN A 194 -14.69 3.77 3.60
N THR A 195 -14.06 2.70 4.10
CA THR A 195 -14.06 1.37 3.47
C THR A 195 -15.47 0.84 3.32
N ARG A 196 -16.28 0.89 4.38
CA ARG A 196 -17.66 0.42 4.33
C ARG A 196 -18.49 1.15 3.28
N ALA A 197 -18.34 2.47 3.12
CA ALA A 197 -19.04 3.20 2.07
C ALA A 197 -18.66 2.74 0.65
N ALA A 198 -17.38 2.42 0.42
CA ALA A 198 -16.93 1.85 -0.85
C ALA A 198 -17.44 0.42 -1.07
N LEU A 199 -17.44 -0.42 -0.03
CA LEU A 199 -17.94 -1.80 -0.08
C LEU A 199 -19.46 -1.85 -0.29
N ASP A 200 -20.23 -1.01 0.41
CA ASP A 200 -21.68 -0.92 0.26
C ASP A 200 -22.04 -0.55 -1.20
N TRP A 201 -21.35 0.45 -1.77
CA TRP A 201 -21.52 0.81 -3.18
C TRP A 201 -21.10 -0.33 -4.11
N ALA A 202 -19.96 -0.98 -3.84
CA ALA A 202 -19.45 -2.07 -4.70
C ALA A 202 -20.41 -3.27 -4.70
N LEU A 203 -20.95 -3.65 -3.54
CA LEU A 203 -21.88 -4.76 -3.41
C LEU A 203 -23.22 -4.48 -4.12
N GLU A 204 -23.72 -3.25 -4.05
CA GLU A 204 -24.94 -2.86 -4.77
C GLU A 204 -24.74 -2.90 -6.30
N ASN A 205 -23.55 -2.55 -6.78
CA ASN A 205 -23.26 -2.47 -8.21
C ASN A 205 -22.76 -3.77 -8.84
N TYR A 206 -22.14 -4.64 -8.03
CA TYR A 206 -21.53 -5.92 -8.41
C TYR A 206 -21.92 -7.04 -7.41
N PRO A 207 -23.22 -7.32 -7.23
CA PRO A 207 -23.67 -8.29 -6.22
C PRO A 207 -23.29 -9.74 -6.58
N ASP A 208 -23.13 -10.03 -7.87
CA ASP A 208 -22.86 -11.35 -8.40
C ASP A 208 -21.60 -11.32 -9.28
N VAL A 209 -20.48 -11.78 -8.70
CA VAL A 209 -19.17 -11.83 -9.38
C VAL A 209 -18.66 -13.26 -9.40
N ASP A 210 -18.02 -13.64 -10.51
CA ASP A 210 -17.35 -14.93 -10.65
C ASP A 210 -15.97 -14.91 -10.00
N ASN A 211 -15.31 -13.74 -9.99
CA ASN A 211 -13.98 -13.54 -9.42
C ASN A 211 -13.95 -12.25 -8.59
N LEU A 212 -13.53 -12.37 -7.34
CA LEU A 212 -13.36 -11.28 -6.40
C LEU A 212 -11.93 -11.25 -5.88
N ILE A 213 -11.24 -10.13 -6.11
CA ILE A 213 -9.94 -9.85 -5.52
C ILE A 213 -10.09 -8.78 -4.45
N VAL A 214 -9.47 -9.02 -3.30
CA VAL A 214 -9.19 -7.99 -2.30
C VAL A 214 -7.68 -7.79 -2.30
N GLY A 215 -7.21 -6.58 -2.57
CA GLY A 215 -5.79 -6.31 -2.66
C GLY A 215 -5.41 -4.97 -2.07
N GLY A 216 -4.12 -4.77 -1.84
CA GLY A 216 -3.60 -3.46 -1.48
C GLY A 216 -2.10 -3.50 -1.27
N GLU A 217 -1.53 -2.30 -1.15
CA GLU A 217 -0.11 -2.09 -0.94
C GLU A 217 0.17 -1.37 0.38
N SER A 218 1.29 -1.67 1.03
CA SER A 218 1.71 -1.00 2.27
C SER A 218 0.61 -1.09 3.36
N ALA A 219 0.17 0.04 3.93
CA ALA A 219 -0.97 0.11 4.83
C ALA A 219 -2.27 -0.49 4.24
N GLY A 220 -2.47 -0.34 2.93
CA GLY A 220 -3.56 -0.97 2.19
C GLY A 220 -3.43 -2.48 2.09
N SER A 221 -2.22 -3.04 2.11
CA SER A 221 -2.02 -4.49 2.23
C SER A 221 -2.56 -4.98 3.57
N LEU A 222 -2.28 -4.30 4.68
CA LEU A 222 -2.90 -4.65 5.96
C LEU A 222 -4.43 -4.46 5.94
N GLY A 223 -4.93 -3.37 5.34
CA GLY A 223 -6.37 -3.17 5.16
C GLY A 223 -7.03 -4.33 4.38
N ALA A 224 -6.42 -4.78 3.29
CA ALA A 224 -6.87 -5.93 2.51
C ALA A 224 -6.90 -7.23 3.34
N GLN A 225 -5.89 -7.45 4.18
CA GLN A 225 -5.84 -8.60 5.08
C GLN A 225 -6.96 -8.53 6.13
N LEU A 226 -7.12 -7.39 6.81
CA LEU A 226 -8.12 -7.18 7.87
C LEU A 226 -9.56 -7.31 7.36
N HIS A 227 -9.87 -6.74 6.20
CA HIS A 227 -11.22 -6.79 5.61
C HIS A 227 -11.52 -8.10 4.87
N SER A 228 -10.55 -9.02 4.75
CA SER A 228 -10.66 -10.19 3.87
C SER A 228 -11.84 -11.12 4.23
N ALA A 229 -12.02 -11.48 5.50
CA ALA A 229 -13.11 -12.36 5.91
C ALA A 229 -14.47 -11.67 5.75
N HIS A 230 -14.58 -10.42 6.18
CA HIS A 230 -15.81 -9.65 6.05
C HIS A 230 -16.24 -9.45 4.58
N ILE A 231 -15.30 -9.15 3.68
CA ILE A 231 -15.61 -9.04 2.24
C ILE A 231 -16.05 -10.40 1.68
N ALA A 232 -15.42 -11.51 2.07
CA ALA A 232 -15.85 -12.83 1.63
C ALA A 232 -17.29 -13.14 2.08
N GLU A 233 -17.66 -12.76 3.31
CA GLU A 233 -19.01 -12.86 3.84
C GLU A 233 -20.01 -11.98 3.07
N LEU A 234 -19.69 -10.71 2.85
CA LEU A 234 -20.56 -9.76 2.14
C LEU A 234 -20.95 -10.24 0.73
N TRP A 235 -20.01 -10.86 0.01
CA TRP A 235 -20.26 -11.42 -1.32
C TRP A 235 -20.76 -12.87 -1.31
N ASP A 236 -20.91 -13.47 -0.13
CA ASP A 236 -21.32 -14.87 0.05
C ASP A 236 -20.46 -15.83 -0.79
N VAL A 237 -19.14 -15.59 -0.77
CA VAL A 237 -18.14 -16.24 -1.63
C VAL A 237 -18.31 -17.76 -1.64
N SER A 238 -18.34 -18.35 -0.45
CA SER A 238 -18.44 -19.80 -0.26
C SER A 238 -19.75 -20.39 -0.80
N ALA A 239 -20.90 -19.72 -0.62
CA ALA A 239 -22.17 -20.25 -1.11
C ALA A 239 -22.37 -20.03 -2.61
N LYS A 240 -21.84 -18.93 -3.16
CA LYS A 240 -21.90 -18.63 -4.60
C LYS A 240 -20.84 -19.36 -5.42
N GLY A 241 -19.79 -19.89 -4.77
CA GLY A 241 -18.67 -20.50 -5.46
C GLY A 241 -17.82 -19.48 -6.23
N THR A 242 -17.82 -18.22 -5.76
CA THR A 242 -17.00 -17.14 -6.31
C THR A 242 -15.53 -17.47 -6.08
N ARG A 243 -14.68 -17.27 -7.10
CA ARG A 243 -13.24 -17.35 -6.91
C ARG A 243 -12.79 -16.17 -6.08
N TYR A 244 -12.27 -16.45 -4.89
CA TYR A 244 -11.80 -15.42 -3.96
C TYR A 244 -10.28 -15.41 -3.83
N SER A 245 -9.72 -14.21 -3.84
CA SER A 245 -8.28 -13.99 -3.95
C SER A 245 -7.87 -12.77 -3.13
N VAL A 246 -6.79 -12.87 -2.38
CA VAL A 246 -6.23 -11.77 -1.58
C VAL A 246 -4.78 -11.48 -2.00
N ILE A 247 -4.46 -10.23 -2.32
CA ILE A 247 -3.09 -9.80 -2.68
C ILE A 247 -2.57 -8.80 -1.66
N ALA A 248 -1.51 -9.17 -0.96
CA ALA A 248 -0.86 -8.37 0.06
C ALA A 248 0.53 -7.93 -0.43
N ASP A 249 0.65 -6.68 -0.86
CA ASP A 249 1.92 -6.10 -1.32
C ASP A 249 2.61 -5.29 -0.21
N SER A 250 3.81 -5.73 0.19
CA SER A 250 4.72 -5.01 1.08
C SER A 250 4.19 -4.80 2.51
N TYR A 251 3.48 -5.79 3.05
CA TYR A 251 3.16 -5.87 4.48
C TYR A 251 2.84 -7.30 4.92
N VAL A 252 3.44 -7.76 6.03
CA VAL A 252 3.13 -9.05 6.67
C VAL A 252 2.97 -8.98 8.19
N GLY A 253 3.12 -7.80 8.79
CA GLY A 253 2.98 -7.57 10.23
C GLY A 253 4.14 -8.11 11.08
N ALA A 254 5.37 -7.99 10.59
CA ALA A 254 6.59 -8.15 11.41
C ALA A 254 6.73 -6.95 12.35
N VAL A 255 6.70 -7.19 13.65
CA VAL A 255 6.74 -6.18 14.72
C VAL A 255 7.82 -6.51 15.76
N PRO A 256 8.30 -5.53 16.53
CA PRO A 256 9.25 -5.74 17.62
C PRO A 256 8.79 -6.78 18.64
N ALA A 257 9.72 -7.50 19.28
CA ALA A 257 9.41 -8.58 20.22
C ALA A 257 8.66 -8.12 21.50
N ASN A 258 8.76 -6.84 21.85
CA ASN A 258 8.02 -6.14 22.90
C ASN A 258 6.66 -5.61 22.44
N HIS A 259 6.33 -5.75 21.16
CA HIS A 259 5.05 -5.36 20.57
C HIS A 259 4.21 -6.56 20.16
N THR A 260 2.90 -6.44 20.31
CA THR A 260 1.95 -7.40 19.74
C THR A 260 1.37 -6.82 18.45
N GLY A 261 0.84 -7.67 17.57
CA GLY A 261 0.19 -7.21 16.34
C GLY A 261 -1.02 -6.31 16.63
N SER A 262 -1.67 -6.49 17.78
CA SER A 262 -2.91 -5.82 18.14
C SER A 262 -2.75 -4.46 18.82
N GLN A 263 -1.59 -4.10 19.37
CA GLN A 263 -1.44 -2.85 20.15
C GLN A 263 -1.85 -1.59 19.36
N SER A 264 -1.26 -1.36 18.19
CA SER A 264 -1.60 -0.19 17.36
C SER A 264 -3.02 -0.28 16.78
N LEU A 265 -3.51 -1.50 16.55
CA LEU A 265 -4.88 -1.75 16.07
C LEU A 265 -5.92 -1.42 17.16
N HIS A 266 -5.65 -1.79 18.42
CA HIS A 266 -6.46 -1.41 19.56
C HIS A 266 -6.48 0.10 19.74
N PHE A 267 -5.32 0.75 19.67
CA PHE A 267 -5.22 2.20 19.76
C PHE A 267 -6.10 2.89 18.71
N THR A 268 -6.10 2.41 17.48
CA THR A 268 -6.85 3.01 16.36
C THR A 268 -8.35 2.65 16.33
N GLY A 269 -8.81 1.77 17.22
CA GLY A 269 -10.20 1.30 17.29
C GLY A 269 -10.53 0.20 16.29
N VAL A 270 -9.53 -0.49 15.73
CA VAL A 270 -9.71 -1.61 14.80
C VAL A 270 -10.30 -2.84 15.51
N CYS A 271 -9.96 -3.07 16.78
CA CYS A 271 -10.53 -4.18 17.55
C CYS A 271 -12.03 -4.00 17.85
N ASP A 272 -12.54 -2.76 17.77
CA ASP A 272 -13.94 -2.41 18.10
C ASP A 272 -14.91 -2.61 16.91
N VAL A 273 -14.40 -2.92 15.71
CA VAL A 273 -15.20 -3.04 14.49
C VAL A 273 -15.32 -4.48 14.02
N ASP A 274 -16.40 -4.78 13.30
CA ASP A 274 -16.62 -6.11 12.74
C ASP A 274 -15.82 -6.28 11.44
N LEU A 275 -14.79 -7.13 11.52
CA LEU A 275 -13.90 -7.50 10.42
C LEU A 275 -13.97 -9.00 10.11
N GLY A 276 -14.90 -9.74 10.74
CA GLY A 276 -15.00 -11.19 10.62
C GLY A 276 -13.99 -11.96 11.47
N MET A 277 -13.27 -11.32 12.40
CA MET A 277 -12.41 -12.05 13.36
C MET A 277 -13.27 -12.83 14.37
N PRO A 278 -12.86 -14.07 14.76
CA PRO A 278 -13.54 -14.81 15.81
C PRO A 278 -13.56 -14.05 17.14
N ALA A 279 -14.63 -14.20 17.92
CA ALA A 279 -14.81 -13.47 19.18
C ALA A 279 -13.66 -13.64 20.20
N ALA A 280 -12.95 -14.78 20.17
CA ALA A 280 -11.77 -14.99 21.01
C ALA A 280 -10.59 -14.12 20.58
N VAL A 281 -10.34 -14.00 19.26
CA VAL A 281 -9.30 -13.15 18.70
C VAL A 281 -9.61 -11.68 18.93
N VAL A 282 -10.89 -11.29 18.81
CA VAL A 282 -11.35 -9.93 19.16
C VAL A 282 -11.06 -9.63 20.63
N ALA A 283 -11.40 -10.55 21.55
CA ALA A 283 -11.13 -10.36 22.97
C ALA A 283 -9.62 -10.23 23.27
N ASP A 284 -8.77 -10.98 22.56
CA ASP A 284 -7.31 -10.89 22.69
C ASP A 284 -6.76 -9.60 22.03
N CYS A 285 -7.41 -9.08 20.99
CA CYS A 285 -7.11 -7.78 20.36
C CYS A 285 -7.43 -6.64 21.34
N ASP A 286 -8.59 -6.69 22.00
CA ASP A 286 -9.06 -5.69 22.96
C ASP A 286 -8.17 -5.53 24.19
N VAL A 287 -7.45 -6.58 24.57
CA VAL A 287 -6.48 -6.56 25.67
C VAL A 287 -5.03 -6.52 25.19
N GLU A 288 -4.83 -6.18 23.90
CA GLU A 288 -3.53 -5.95 23.26
C GLU A 288 -2.59 -7.17 23.27
N THR A 289 -3.13 -8.39 23.34
CA THR A 289 -2.34 -9.64 23.38
C THR A 289 -2.32 -10.41 22.07
N ALA A 290 -3.27 -10.15 21.16
CA ALA A 290 -3.32 -10.87 19.90
C ALA A 290 -2.09 -10.58 19.04
N THR A 291 -1.47 -11.63 18.53
CA THR A 291 -0.36 -11.58 17.59
C THR A 291 -0.85 -11.37 16.16
N THR A 292 0.03 -10.89 15.27
CA THR A 292 -0.23 -10.82 13.83
C THR A 292 -0.69 -12.17 13.27
N VAL A 293 -0.05 -13.25 13.71
CA VAL A 293 -0.35 -14.61 13.24
C VAL A 293 -1.75 -15.04 13.68
N GLU A 294 -2.17 -14.74 14.91
CA GLU A 294 -3.52 -15.07 15.39
C GLU A 294 -4.59 -14.27 14.64
N MET A 295 -4.40 -12.96 14.46
CA MET A 295 -5.38 -12.11 13.77
C MET A 295 -5.53 -12.48 12.30
N THR A 296 -4.47 -12.32 11.49
CA THR A 296 -4.54 -12.63 10.05
C THR A 296 -4.77 -14.11 9.81
N GLY A 297 -4.21 -14.99 10.64
CA GLY A 297 -4.44 -16.42 10.56
C GLY A 297 -5.92 -16.78 10.74
N SER A 298 -6.62 -16.16 11.69
CA SER A 298 -8.06 -16.38 11.87
C SER A 298 -8.89 -15.91 10.67
N LEU A 299 -8.50 -14.80 10.03
CA LEU A 299 -9.18 -14.31 8.82
C LEU A 299 -8.97 -15.25 7.62
N ILE A 300 -7.79 -15.88 7.51
CA ILE A 300 -7.53 -16.93 6.52
C ILE A 300 -8.40 -18.17 6.80
N GLU A 301 -8.63 -18.52 8.08
CA GLU A 301 -9.47 -19.67 8.48
C GLU A 301 -10.95 -19.48 8.14
N GLU A 302 -11.46 -18.24 8.19
CA GLU A 302 -12.85 -17.94 7.84
C GLU A 302 -13.15 -18.16 6.34
N GLU A 303 -12.16 -18.01 5.45
CA GLU A 303 -12.32 -18.29 4.02
C GLU A 303 -11.14 -19.09 3.44
N LEU A 304 -11.09 -20.39 3.79
CA LEU A 304 -10.03 -21.31 3.36
C LEU A 304 -10.00 -21.59 1.85
N GLN A 305 -11.03 -21.22 1.06
CA GLN A 305 -10.94 -21.29 -0.41
C GLN A 305 -10.25 -20.07 -1.02
N GLY A 306 -10.01 -19.02 -0.23
CA GLY A 306 -9.25 -17.84 -0.65
C GLY A 306 -7.83 -18.20 -1.07
N ASN A 307 -7.43 -17.76 -2.26
CA ASN A 307 -6.04 -17.81 -2.69
C ASN A 307 -5.32 -16.55 -2.22
N TRP A 308 -4.18 -16.65 -1.55
CA TRP A 308 -3.43 -15.50 -1.07
C TRP A 308 -2.10 -15.36 -1.81
N LEU A 309 -1.68 -14.13 -2.07
CA LEU A 309 -0.36 -13.80 -2.60
C LEU A 309 0.27 -12.69 -1.76
N PHE A 310 1.38 -13.00 -1.11
CA PHE A 310 2.19 -12.02 -0.37
C PHE A 310 3.43 -11.65 -1.18
N ILE A 311 3.56 -10.39 -1.56
CA ILE A 311 4.67 -9.84 -2.36
C ILE A 311 5.51 -8.98 -1.42
N ASN A 312 6.76 -9.34 -1.15
CA ASN A 312 7.58 -8.59 -0.20
C ASN A 312 9.04 -8.51 -0.61
N SER A 313 9.66 -7.36 -0.37
CA SER A 313 11.12 -7.26 -0.33
C SER A 313 11.67 -7.90 0.95
N LYS A 314 12.78 -8.63 0.85
CA LYS A 314 13.45 -9.24 2.01
C LYS A 314 13.94 -8.19 3.01
N GLY A 315 14.33 -7.02 2.53
CA GLY A 315 14.85 -5.92 3.35
C GLY A 315 14.00 -4.67 3.32
N ASP A 316 12.68 -4.78 3.07
CA ASP A 316 11.74 -3.66 2.89
C ASP A 316 12.04 -2.48 3.84
N LEU A 317 12.45 -1.35 3.26
CA LEU A 317 12.94 -0.22 4.04
C LEU A 317 11.84 0.42 4.88
N THR A 318 10.63 0.57 4.32
CA THR A 318 9.52 1.23 4.99
C THR A 318 9.01 0.38 6.15
N GLN A 319 8.86 -0.92 5.96
CA GLN A 319 8.48 -1.82 7.07
C GLN A 319 9.52 -1.80 8.20
N ARG A 320 10.82 -1.77 7.88
CA ARG A 320 11.89 -1.64 8.87
C ARG A 320 11.89 -0.29 9.60
N TYR A 321 11.47 0.79 8.95
CA TYR A 321 11.24 2.08 9.61
C TYR A 321 10.05 2.02 10.58
N PHE A 322 8.93 1.41 10.18
CA PHE A 322 7.79 1.22 11.09
C PHE A 322 8.11 0.28 12.25
N TYR A 323 8.95 -0.73 12.01
CA TYR A 323 9.48 -1.57 13.09
C TYR A 323 10.24 -0.72 14.12
N ALA A 324 11.15 0.17 13.68
CA ALA A 324 11.87 1.08 14.58
C ALA A 324 10.93 2.11 15.25
N LEU A 325 9.92 2.62 14.54
CA LEU A 325 8.90 3.51 15.12
C LEU A 325 8.13 2.85 16.26
N LEU A 326 7.78 1.57 16.11
CA LEU A 326 7.11 0.81 17.17
C LEU A 326 8.07 0.60 18.36
N ASP A 327 9.32 0.21 18.13
CA ASP A 327 10.26 -0.10 19.22
C ASP A 327 10.75 1.13 19.99
N GLU A 328 11.07 2.21 19.27
CA GLU A 328 11.73 3.39 19.83
C GLU A 328 10.75 4.55 20.11
N GLY A 329 9.53 4.48 19.60
CA GLY A 329 8.60 5.62 19.54
C GLY A 329 9.07 6.69 18.54
N ILE A 330 8.32 7.78 18.44
CA ILE A 330 8.72 8.90 17.58
C ILE A 330 9.99 9.60 18.08
N GLU A 331 10.33 9.46 19.36
CA GLU A 331 11.55 10.01 19.96
C GLU A 331 12.83 9.41 19.38
N GLY A 332 12.76 8.21 18.79
CA GLY A 332 13.85 7.61 18.04
C GLY A 332 14.13 8.30 16.69
N TYR A 333 13.21 9.15 16.21
CA TYR A 333 13.38 9.84 14.93
C TYR A 333 14.51 10.89 14.97
N PRO A 334 15.45 10.89 14.00
CA PRO A 334 15.52 10.01 12.84
C PRO A 334 16.07 8.63 13.18
N PHE A 335 15.36 7.57 12.73
CA PHE A 335 15.78 6.19 12.93
C PHE A 335 17.06 5.90 12.13
N THR A 336 18.15 5.63 12.84
CA THR A 336 19.47 5.36 12.24
C THR A 336 19.94 3.92 12.42
N ASP A 337 19.31 3.17 13.31
CA ASP A 337 19.62 1.77 13.60
C ASP A 337 18.39 0.90 13.35
N LEU A 338 18.13 0.62 12.07
CA LEU A 338 17.01 -0.25 11.68
C LEU A 338 17.38 -1.71 11.94
N VAL A 339 16.39 -2.52 12.33
CA VAL A 339 16.50 -3.99 12.33
C VAL A 339 17.16 -4.48 11.04
N SER A 340 18.06 -5.47 11.12
CA SER A 340 18.80 -5.91 9.96
C SER A 340 17.88 -6.51 8.89
N GLU A 341 18.28 -6.50 7.61
CA GLU A 341 17.50 -7.15 6.55
C GLU A 341 17.37 -8.66 6.80
N GLU A 342 18.39 -9.28 7.40
CA GLU A 342 18.39 -10.71 7.74
C GLU A 342 17.37 -11.03 8.84
N ASP A 343 17.37 -10.26 9.93
CA ASP A 343 16.44 -10.47 11.05
C ASP A 343 15.00 -10.15 10.62
N PHE A 344 14.79 -9.04 9.92
CA PHE A 344 13.47 -8.69 9.38
C PHE A 344 12.93 -9.76 8.43
N TYR A 345 13.77 -10.26 7.51
CA TYR A 345 13.39 -11.34 6.61
C TYR A 345 13.06 -12.64 7.36
N ALA A 346 13.81 -12.96 8.42
CA ALA A 346 13.56 -14.13 9.24
C ALA A 346 12.19 -14.05 9.95
N ASP A 347 11.86 -12.89 10.53
CA ASP A 347 10.56 -12.67 11.17
C ASP A 347 9.41 -12.74 10.18
N MET A 348 9.52 -12.05 9.05
CA MET A 348 8.53 -12.11 7.96
C MET A 348 8.33 -13.55 7.45
N SER A 349 9.42 -14.29 7.24
CA SER A 349 9.34 -15.68 6.75
C SER A 349 8.65 -16.59 7.77
N SER A 350 8.94 -16.41 9.05
CA SER A 350 8.28 -17.16 10.14
C SER A 350 6.77 -16.93 10.17
N ILE A 351 6.32 -15.69 9.97
CA ILE A 351 4.89 -15.33 9.88
C ILE A 351 4.24 -15.99 8.66
N LEU A 352 4.84 -15.85 7.49
CA LEU A 352 4.30 -16.43 6.24
C LEU A 352 4.28 -17.97 6.27
N ASP A 353 5.28 -18.60 6.88
CA ASP A 353 5.30 -20.05 7.16
C ASP A 353 4.14 -20.48 8.08
N ALA A 354 3.74 -19.61 9.03
CA ALA A 354 2.58 -19.88 9.87
C ALA A 354 1.28 -19.84 9.05
N PHE A 355 1.11 -18.86 8.17
CA PHE A 355 -0.05 -18.79 7.27
C PHE A 355 -0.11 -19.98 6.30
N GLN A 356 1.02 -20.42 5.76
CA GLN A 356 1.09 -21.60 4.89
C GLN A 356 0.69 -22.91 5.61
N LYS A 357 0.83 -22.98 6.94
CA LYS A 357 0.34 -24.13 7.74
C LYS A 357 -1.17 -24.12 7.91
N ILE A 358 -1.80 -22.94 7.85
CA ILE A 358 -3.25 -22.76 7.92
C ILE A 358 -3.89 -23.14 6.58
N SER A 359 -3.34 -22.63 5.47
CA SER A 359 -3.88 -22.88 4.13
C SER A 359 -2.80 -23.21 3.11
N SER A 360 -3.05 -24.25 2.30
CA SER A 360 -2.20 -24.62 1.16
C SER A 360 -2.35 -23.67 -0.03
N ARG A 361 -3.13 -22.59 0.10
CA ARG A 361 -3.40 -21.58 -0.94
C ARG A 361 -2.64 -20.28 -0.71
N ILE A 362 -1.72 -20.24 0.25
CA ILE A 362 -0.84 -19.10 0.51
C ILE A 362 0.37 -19.17 -0.44
N THR A 363 0.50 -18.17 -1.31
CA THR A 363 1.65 -17.97 -2.19
C THR A 363 2.52 -16.82 -1.67
N THR A 364 3.84 -16.98 -1.68
CA THR A 364 4.82 -15.94 -1.34
C THR A 364 5.68 -15.61 -2.55
N PHE A 365 6.00 -14.32 -2.72
CA PHE A 365 6.88 -13.78 -3.74
C PHE A 365 7.88 -12.85 -3.06
N TYR A 366 9.11 -13.34 -2.85
CA TYR A 366 10.16 -12.55 -2.22
C TYR A 366 11.03 -11.86 -3.27
N VAL A 367 11.37 -10.61 -3.03
CA VAL A 367 12.27 -9.82 -3.87
C VAL A 367 13.50 -9.42 -3.07
N GLU A 368 14.68 -9.53 -3.67
CA GLU A 368 15.92 -9.06 -3.04
C GLU A 368 15.93 -7.52 -2.89
N GLY A 369 16.54 -7.04 -1.81
CA GLY A 369 16.71 -5.60 -1.55
C GLY A 369 15.58 -4.99 -0.73
N THR A 370 15.47 -3.66 -0.82
CA THR A 370 14.77 -2.81 0.19
C THR A 370 13.57 -2.04 -0.36
N LYS A 371 13.11 -2.38 -1.58
CA LYS A 371 11.99 -1.69 -2.22
C LYS A 371 10.73 -1.85 -1.38
N HIS A 372 9.89 -0.82 -1.40
CA HIS A 372 8.55 -0.86 -0.83
C HIS A 372 7.55 -0.64 -1.96
N VAL A 373 6.51 -1.47 -2.02
CA VAL A 373 5.43 -1.48 -3.02
C VAL A 373 5.87 -1.82 -4.44
N PHE A 374 5.28 -2.87 -5.00
CA PHE A 374 5.51 -3.34 -6.37
C PHE A 374 4.33 -3.03 -7.29
N LEU A 375 3.10 -3.24 -6.84
CA LEU A 375 1.88 -3.21 -7.66
C LEU A 375 1.48 -1.81 -8.10
N ALA A 376 1.97 -0.75 -7.45
CA ALA A 376 1.78 0.62 -7.90
C ALA A 376 2.79 1.06 -8.98
N ASP A 377 3.81 0.26 -9.27
CA ASP A 377 4.84 0.61 -10.25
C ASP A 377 4.38 0.33 -11.69
N THR A 378 4.78 1.17 -12.64
CA THR A 378 4.40 1.00 -14.06
C THR A 378 5.00 -0.28 -14.67
N ASN A 379 6.10 -0.79 -14.10
CA ASN A 379 6.76 -2.01 -14.54
C ASN A 379 6.50 -3.19 -13.59
N PHE A 380 5.43 -3.18 -12.81
CA PHE A 380 5.18 -4.17 -11.75
C PHE A 380 5.30 -5.63 -12.25
N THR A 381 4.90 -5.91 -13.49
CA THR A 381 4.98 -7.24 -14.09
C THR A 381 6.41 -7.79 -14.25
N SER A 382 7.40 -6.90 -14.25
CA SER A 382 8.80 -7.22 -14.57
C SER A 382 9.68 -7.41 -13.34
N TYR A 383 9.16 -7.24 -12.12
CA TYR A 383 9.92 -7.54 -10.91
C TYR A 383 10.24 -9.03 -10.85
N GLU A 384 11.50 -9.34 -10.53
CA GLU A 384 12.00 -10.71 -10.44
C GLU A 384 12.09 -11.12 -8.95
N SER A 385 11.59 -12.31 -8.62
CA SER A 385 11.75 -12.88 -7.28
C SER A 385 13.18 -13.34 -7.02
N ASP A 386 13.48 -13.67 -5.77
CA ASP A 386 14.70 -14.35 -5.36
C ASP A 386 14.87 -15.76 -5.98
N GLU A 387 13.79 -16.32 -6.53
CA GLU A 387 13.78 -17.57 -7.30
C GLU A 387 13.88 -17.36 -8.83
N GLY A 388 13.97 -16.11 -9.29
CA GLY A 388 14.06 -15.79 -10.73
C GLY A 388 12.73 -15.81 -11.48
N LEU A 389 11.60 -15.69 -10.78
CA LEU A 389 10.26 -15.64 -11.37
C LEU A 389 9.81 -14.19 -11.57
N LEU A 390 9.20 -13.88 -12.71
CA LEU A 390 8.62 -12.55 -12.94
C LEU A 390 7.27 -12.42 -12.25
N LEU A 391 7.02 -11.29 -11.60
CA LEU A 391 5.78 -11.03 -10.86
C LEU A 391 4.55 -11.12 -11.77
N GLY A 392 4.64 -10.65 -13.01
CA GLY A 392 3.56 -10.77 -13.99
C GLY A 392 3.22 -12.22 -14.34
N ASP A 393 4.22 -13.09 -14.44
CA ASP A 393 4.00 -14.52 -14.70
C ASP A 393 3.37 -15.21 -13.48
N VAL A 394 3.82 -14.87 -12.28
CA VAL A 394 3.26 -15.37 -11.02
C VAL A 394 1.81 -14.92 -10.85
N LEU A 395 1.49 -13.65 -11.08
CA LEU A 395 0.12 -13.14 -11.02
C LEU A 395 -0.80 -13.86 -12.01
N ASN A 396 -0.39 -14.01 -13.27
CA ASN A 396 -1.18 -14.73 -14.28
C ASN A 396 -1.44 -16.18 -13.90
N ALA A 397 -0.44 -16.89 -13.36
CA ALA A 397 -0.60 -18.26 -12.90
C ALA A 397 -1.49 -18.35 -11.64
N TRP A 398 -1.32 -17.42 -10.70
CA TRP A 398 -2.02 -17.39 -9.42
C TRP A 398 -3.50 -17.09 -9.59
N LEU A 399 -3.88 -16.20 -10.51
CA LEU A 399 -5.28 -15.85 -10.78
C LEU A 399 -6.15 -17.05 -11.17
N VAL A 400 -5.55 -18.11 -11.70
CA VAL A 400 -6.25 -19.32 -12.14
C VAL A 400 -5.89 -20.56 -11.31
N SER A 401 -5.09 -20.43 -10.25
CA SER A 401 -4.65 -21.57 -9.44
C SER A 401 -5.66 -21.94 -8.36
N GLU A 402 -5.74 -23.24 -8.02
CA GLU A 402 -6.52 -23.73 -6.88
C GLU A 402 -5.62 -24.12 -5.68
N SER A 403 -4.36 -23.70 -5.72
CA SER A 403 -3.34 -24.03 -4.73
C SER A 403 -2.22 -22.99 -4.78
N SER A 404 -1.38 -22.99 -3.75
CA SER A 404 -0.14 -22.22 -3.73
C SER A 404 0.73 -22.53 -4.94
N LEU A 405 1.45 -21.52 -5.43
CA LEU A 405 2.47 -21.66 -6.46
C LEU A 405 3.85 -21.97 -5.87
N ASN A 406 4.04 -21.83 -4.55
CA ASN A 406 5.28 -22.26 -3.91
C ASN A 406 5.32 -23.79 -3.96
N SER A 407 6.32 -24.34 -4.64
CA SER A 407 6.50 -25.79 -4.70
C SER A 407 6.82 -26.30 -3.30
N ASN A 408 6.14 -27.36 -2.83
CA ASN A 408 6.57 -28.13 -1.66
C ASN A 408 8.02 -28.58 -1.89
N ASN A 409 8.99 -27.87 -1.31
CA ASN A 409 10.40 -28.24 -1.36
C ASN A 409 10.66 -29.39 -0.35
N THR A 410 9.95 -30.50 -0.57
CA THR A 410 10.25 -31.81 -0.01
C THR A 410 10.19 -32.86 -1.12
N SER A 411 11.36 -33.08 -1.73
CA SER A 411 11.79 -34.26 -2.49
C SER A 411 11.10 -34.58 -3.83
N GLY A 412 11.89 -34.53 -4.91
CA GLY A 412 11.56 -35.24 -6.15
C GLY A 412 12.13 -34.59 -7.40
N SER A 413 13.41 -34.85 -7.69
CA SER A 413 14.00 -34.58 -9.00
C SER A 413 13.11 -35.12 -10.12
N THR A 414 12.54 -34.23 -10.92
CA THR A 414 11.95 -34.60 -12.20
C THR A 414 12.62 -33.75 -13.28
N THR A 415 13.64 -34.34 -13.89
CA THR A 415 14.43 -33.79 -14.98
C THR A 415 13.54 -33.50 -16.19
N VAL A 416 13.24 -32.24 -16.47
CA VAL A 416 12.74 -31.85 -17.80
C VAL A 416 13.93 -31.75 -18.74
N THR A 417 14.01 -32.72 -19.66
CA THR A 417 15.08 -32.82 -20.66
C THR A 417 14.76 -31.87 -21.82
N MET A 418 15.47 -30.75 -21.93
CA MET A 418 15.49 -29.92 -23.14
C MET A 418 16.71 -30.32 -23.99
N SER A 419 16.42 -30.98 -25.11
CA SER A 419 17.42 -31.39 -26.10
C SER A 419 17.78 -30.20 -26.99
N SER A 420 19.03 -29.73 -26.93
CA SER A 420 19.60 -28.79 -27.90
C SER A 420 20.80 -29.42 -28.61
N GLY A 421 20.63 -29.64 -29.91
CA GLY A 421 21.67 -30.13 -30.80
C GLY A 421 22.63 -29.02 -31.23
N THR A 422 23.89 -29.18 -30.81
CA THR A 422 25.15 -28.91 -31.51
C THR A 422 25.27 -27.69 -32.44
N SER A 423 26.22 -26.80 -32.13
CA SER A 423 27.38 -26.60 -33.02
C SER A 423 28.60 -26.02 -32.27
N THR A 424 29.73 -26.65 -32.58
CA THR A 424 31.13 -26.41 -32.18
C THR A 424 31.65 -25.03 -32.62
N THR A 425 32.61 -24.37 -31.97
CA THR A 425 34.06 -24.68 -31.92
C THR A 425 34.80 -23.59 -31.11
N GLY A 426 35.93 -23.93 -30.46
CA GLY A 426 37.07 -23.00 -30.37
C GLY A 426 37.75 -22.82 -29.01
N SER A 427 38.78 -23.61 -28.77
CA SER A 427 39.74 -23.64 -27.66
C SER A 427 40.43 -22.29 -27.31
N SER A 428 40.79 -22.08 -26.05
CA SER A 428 42.17 -22.27 -25.52
C SER A 428 42.44 -21.58 -24.16
N THR A 429 42.84 -22.41 -23.19
CA THR A 429 43.88 -22.24 -22.14
C THR A 429 44.39 -20.84 -21.78
N SER A 430 44.43 -20.49 -20.48
CA SER A 430 45.53 -20.86 -19.56
C SER A 430 45.41 -20.18 -18.18
N SER A 431 46.02 -20.85 -17.22
CA SER A 431 46.05 -20.65 -15.76
C SER A 431 47.01 -19.55 -15.27
N GLY A 432 46.71 -18.97 -14.10
CA GLY A 432 47.71 -18.29 -13.27
C GLY A 432 47.15 -17.53 -12.06
N THR A 433 47.16 -18.15 -10.88
CA THR A 433 47.26 -17.49 -9.55
C THR A 433 48.77 -17.23 -9.27
N PRO A 434 49.24 -16.52 -8.21
CA PRO A 434 48.54 -15.78 -7.14
C PRO A 434 49.20 -14.41 -6.79
N THR A 435 48.71 -13.71 -5.74
CA THR A 435 49.44 -13.33 -4.50
C THR A 435 49.01 -11.95 -3.94
N VAL A 436 48.88 -11.94 -2.61
CA VAL A 436 48.53 -10.88 -1.66
C VAL A 436 49.59 -9.77 -1.54
N ALA A 437 49.19 -8.53 -1.26
CA ALA A 437 50.00 -7.56 -0.53
C ALA A 437 49.15 -6.54 0.26
N GLN A 438 49.43 -6.43 1.56
CA GLN A 438 48.97 -5.39 2.49
C GLN A 438 49.72 -4.05 2.26
N GLY A 439 49.08 -2.93 2.60
CA GLY A 439 49.75 -1.65 2.79
C GLY A 439 48.89 -0.65 3.58
N SER A 440 49.32 -0.33 4.81
CA SER A 440 48.82 0.78 5.63
C SER A 440 49.42 2.12 5.18
N ALA A 441 48.68 3.24 5.31
CA ALA A 441 49.20 4.51 5.87
C ALA A 441 48.10 5.58 6.08
N ALA A 442 48.03 6.01 7.34
CA ALA A 442 47.74 7.30 7.98
C ALA A 442 47.08 8.51 7.25
N ALA A 443 46.28 9.18 8.09
CA ALA A 443 45.51 10.42 7.98
C ALA A 443 46.26 11.71 7.57
N THR A 444 45.50 12.64 6.97
CA THR A 444 45.68 14.09 7.08
C THR A 444 44.32 14.79 7.09
N SER A 445 44.17 15.74 8.01
CA SER A 445 42.97 16.51 8.40
C SER A 445 42.89 17.89 7.72
N THR A 446 41.68 18.39 7.43
CA THR A 446 41.15 19.79 7.54
C THR A 446 40.02 20.07 6.52
N PRO A 447 39.15 21.10 6.69
CA PRO A 447 38.30 21.46 7.83
C PRO A 447 36.78 21.52 7.46
N ASN A 448 35.95 21.58 8.51
CA ASN A 448 34.47 21.55 8.50
C ASN A 448 33.77 22.56 7.57
N THR A 449 32.78 22.04 6.84
CA THR A 449 31.66 22.79 6.25
C THR A 449 30.38 22.22 6.89
N PRO A 450 29.38 23.02 7.30
CA PRO A 450 28.21 22.49 7.98
C PRO A 450 27.44 21.59 7.00
N MET A 451 27.40 20.30 7.33
CA MET A 451 26.67 19.29 6.59
C MET A 451 25.19 19.55 6.85
N SER A 452 24.50 20.06 5.83
CA SER A 452 23.04 20.01 5.75
C SER A 452 22.64 18.53 5.84
N THR A 453 22.13 18.10 6.98
CA THR A 453 21.50 16.79 7.14
C THR A 453 20.25 16.78 6.28
N THR A 454 20.36 16.27 5.06
CA THR A 454 19.21 15.77 4.30
C THR A 454 18.55 14.71 5.16
N LYS A 455 17.43 15.08 5.81
CA LYS A 455 16.52 14.14 6.47
C LYS A 455 16.03 13.19 5.38
N THR A 456 16.32 11.90 5.50
CA THR A 456 15.66 10.89 4.65
C THR A 456 14.18 10.92 5.04
N PRO A 457 13.26 11.19 4.10
CA PRO A 457 11.84 11.20 4.44
C PRO A 457 11.41 9.81 4.92
N LEU A 458 10.53 9.78 5.92
CA LEU A 458 9.61 8.66 6.16
C LEU A 458 8.69 8.60 4.94
N ALA A 459 9.19 8.09 3.82
CA ALA A 459 8.40 7.99 2.61
C ALA A 459 7.38 6.86 2.81
N CYS A 460 6.14 7.28 3.05
CA CYS A 460 4.95 6.45 3.08
C CYS A 460 4.51 6.04 1.68
#